data_AF-A0A2M6ZKM8-F1
#
_entry.id   AF-A0A2M6ZKM8-F1
#
_cell.length_a   1.000
_cell.length_b   1.000
_cell.length_c   1.000
_cell.angle_alpha   90.00
_cell.angle_beta   90.00
_cell.angle_gamma   90.00
#
_symmetry.space_group_name_H-M   'P 1'
#
loop_
_entity.id
_entity.type
_entity.pdbx_description
1 polymer ?
#
loop_
_entity_poly.entity_id
_entity_poly.type
_entity_poly.pdbx_seq_one_letter_code
_entity_poly.pdbx_strand_id
1 'polypeptide(L)' 'MKKMVILLVVAALFFGGCSGMSNTQQRVLSGGAIGASSGALIGWAAGSPAAGAAIGGGAGMLG' A
#
# COMPACT_ATOMS: atom_id res chain seq x y z
N MET A 1 -3.17 -6.53 -25.63
CA MET A 1 -3.27 -7.98 -25.32
C MET A 1 -2.33 -8.40 -24.18
N LYS A 2 -1.00 -8.45 -24.37
CA LYS A 2 -0.05 -8.99 -23.36
C LYS A 2 -0.07 -8.25 -22.00
N LYS A 3 -0.19 -6.91 -22.01
CA LYS A 3 -0.25 -6.09 -20.78
C LYS A 3 -1.46 -6.39 -19.91
N MET A 4 -2.62 -6.69 -20.51
CA MET A 4 -3.84 -7.05 -19.77
C MET A 4 -3.71 -8.43 -19.12
N VAL A 5 -3.07 -9.38 -19.81
CA VAL A 5 -2.80 -10.71 -19.23
C VAL A 5 -1.85 -10.59 -18.03
N ILE A 6 -0.81 -9.77 -18.13
CA ILE A 6 0.13 -9.51 -17.02
C ILE A 6 -0.62 -8.89 -15.82
N LEU A 7 -1.45 -7.88 -16.05
CA LEU A 7 -2.25 -7.27 -14.97
C LEU A 7 -3.23 -8.27 -14.33
N LEU A 8 -3.88 -9.11 -15.14
CA LEU A 8 -4.76 -10.16 -14.64
C LEU A 8 -4.03 -11.20 -13.78
N VAL A 9 -2.83 -11.61 -14.18
CA VAL A 9 -2.00 -12.56 -13.40
C VAL A 9 -1.56 -11.94 -12.09
N VAL A 10 -1.09 -10.68 -12.10
CA VAL A 10 -0.69 -9.95 -10.87
C VAL A 10 -1.88 -9.76 -9.94
N ALA A 11 -3.05 -9.38 -10.47
CA ALA A 11 -4.27 -9.26 -9.69
C ALA A 11 -4.71 -10.62 -9.11
N ALA A 12 -4.63 -11.71 -9.88
CA ALA A 12 -4.96 -13.05 -9.39
C ALA A 12 -4.01 -13.52 -8.28
N LEU A 13 -2.71 -13.20 -8.36
CA LEU A 13 -1.74 -13.47 -7.31
C LEU A 13 -2.01 -12.65 -6.04
N PHE A 14 -2.36 -11.38 -6.19
CA PHE A 14 -2.67 -10.48 -5.07
C PHE A 14 -3.97 -10.89 -4.36
N PHE A 15 -5.04 -11.13 -5.13
CA PHE A 15 -6.33 -11.56 -4.59
C PHE A 15 -6.32 -13.01 -4.10
N GLY A 16 -5.56 -13.90 -4.75
CA GLY A 16 -5.35 -15.27 -4.26
C GLY A 16 -4.61 -15.31 -2.92
N GLY A 17 -3.68 -14.38 -2.67
CA GLY A 17 -3.05 -14.19 -1.37
C GLY A 17 -3.98 -13.57 -0.31
N CYS A 18 -5.01 -12.84 -0.71
CA CYS A 18 -5.99 -12.23 0.20
C CYS A 18 -7.07 -13.20 0.72
N SER A 19 -7.19 -14.41 0.17
CA SER A 19 -8.27 -15.35 0.53
C SER A 19 -8.22 -15.87 1.99
N GLY A 20 -7.13 -15.58 2.73
CA GLY A 20 -6.98 -15.87 4.16
C GLY A 20 -6.74 -14.63 5.03
N MET A 21 -6.90 -13.43 4.48
CA MET A 21 -6.56 -12.19 5.16
C MET A 21 -7.68 -11.79 6.13
N SER A 22 -7.36 -11.66 7.41
CA SER A 22 -8.33 -11.17 8.40
C SER A 22 -8.66 -9.69 8.13
N ASN A 23 -9.85 -9.26 8.55
CA ASN A 23 -10.28 -7.85 8.50
C ASN A 23 -9.20 -6.88 9.02
N THR A 24 -8.43 -7.31 10.03
CA THR A 24 -7.31 -6.55 10.58
C THR A 24 -6.17 -6.39 9.58
N GLN A 25 -5.73 -7.46 8.92
CA GLN A 25 -4.65 -7.38 7.93
C GLN A 25 -5.05 -6.50 6.74
N GLN A 26 -6.30 -6.61 6.27
CA GLN A 26 -6.78 -5.76 5.18
C GLN A 26 -6.80 -4.27 5.58
N ARG A 27 -7.14 -3.95 6.83
CA ARG A 27 -7.04 -2.59 7.37
C ARG A 27 -5.60 -2.12 7.49
N VAL A 28 -4.69 -2.94 8.01
CA VAL A 28 -3.27 -2.61 8.13
C VAL A 28 -2.66 -2.34 6.76
N LEU A 29 -3.02 -3.14 5.74
CA LEU A 29 -2.53 -2.95 4.37
C LEU A 29 -3.08 -1.66 3.75
N SER A 30 -4.40 -1.41 3.87
CA SER A 30 -5.01 -0.17 3.36
C SER A 30 -4.53 1.06 4.11
N GLY A 31 -4.47 1.00 5.44
CA GLY A 31 -3.99 2.09 6.30
C GLY A 31 -2.51 2.38 6.04
N GLY A 32 -1.67 1.36 5.93
CA GLY A 32 -0.27 1.50 5.54
C GLY A 32 -0.08 2.05 4.13
N ALA A 33 -0.86 1.61 3.16
CA ALA A 33 -0.81 2.13 1.80
C ALA A 33 -1.25 3.60 1.72
N ILE A 34 -2.38 3.94 2.35
CA ILE A 34 -2.94 5.30 2.38
C ILE A 34 -2.02 6.24 3.16
N GLY A 35 -1.50 5.77 4.30
CA GLY A 35 -0.55 6.48 5.13
C GLY A 35 0.77 6.71 4.41
N ALA A 36 1.30 5.71 3.69
CA ALA A 36 2.52 5.85 2.91
C ALA A 36 2.34 6.81 1.74
N SER A 37 1.22 6.75 1.01
CA SER A 37 0.96 7.69 -0.08
C SER A 37 0.79 9.13 0.42
N SER A 38 0.04 9.33 1.51
CA SER A 38 -0.18 10.67 2.07
C SER A 38 1.10 11.22 2.70
N GLY A 39 1.82 10.38 3.44
CA GLY A 39 3.12 10.70 4.02
C GLY A 39 4.17 10.98 2.94
N ALA A 40 4.16 10.27 1.81
CA ALA A 40 5.04 10.54 0.68
C ALA A 40 4.80 11.92 0.07
N LEU A 41 3.53 12.33 -0.08
CA LEU A 41 3.17 13.65 -0.58
C LEU A 41 3.63 14.77 0.36
N ILE A 42 3.45 14.59 1.66
CA ILE A 42 3.91 15.54 2.68
C ILE A 42 5.45 15.56 2.73
N GLY A 43 6.08 14.39 2.70
CA GLY A 43 7.53 14.24 2.64
C GLY A 43 8.12 14.85 1.38
N TRP A 44 7.43 14.76 0.24
CA TRP A 44 7.84 15.40 -1.00
C TRP A 44 7.87 16.93 -0.86
N ALA A 45 6.84 17.51 -0.23
CA ALA A 45 6.82 18.94 0.10
C ALA A 45 7.93 19.34 1.10
N ALA A 46 8.31 18.44 2.01
CA ALA A 46 9.39 18.64 2.98
C ALA A 46 10.80 18.30 2.43
N GLY A 47 10.93 17.87 1.18
CA GLY A 47 12.20 17.53 0.53
C GLY A 47 12.70 16.10 0.76
N SER A 48 11.93 15.26 1.47
CA SER A 48 12.27 13.85 1.72
C SER A 48 11.03 12.93 1.61
N PRO A 49 10.59 12.61 0.38
CA PRO A 49 9.39 11.80 0.12
C PRO A 49 9.50 10.39 0.70
N ALA A 50 10.69 9.80 0.68
CA ALA A 50 10.92 8.46 1.24
C ALA A 50 10.74 8.44 2.77
N ALA A 51 11.23 9.47 3.47
CA ALA A 51 11.05 9.58 4.92
C ALA A 51 9.57 9.78 5.27
N GLY A 52 8.88 10.66 4.54
CA GLY A 52 7.43 10.87 4.72
C GLY A 52 6.62 9.61 4.45
N ALA A 53 6.95 8.85 3.39
CA ALA A 53 6.30 7.58 3.07
C ALA A 53 6.53 6.52 4.15
N ALA A 54 7.74 6.42 4.70
CA ALA A 54 8.07 5.47 5.75
C ALA A 54 7.33 5.80 7.06
N ILE A 55 7.27 7.08 7.43
CA ILE A 55 6.57 7.53 8.65
C ILE A 55 5.06 7.37 8.47
N GLY A 56 4.51 7.85 7.35
CA GLY A 56 3.07 7.75 7.08
C GLY A 56 2.62 6.32 6.90
N GLY A 57 3.42 5.48 6.24
CA GLY A 57 3.15 4.06 6.08
C GLY A 57 3.21 3.31 7.41
N GLY A 58 4.24 3.55 8.21
CA GLY A 58 4.36 2.98 9.55
C GLY A 58 3.24 3.40 10.49
N ALA A 59 2.86 4.68 10.49
CA ALA A 59 1.74 5.18 11.28
C ALA A 59 0.39 4.65 10.79
N GLY A 60 0.19 4.55 9.47
CA GLY A 60 -1.03 4.02 8.86
C GLY A 60 -1.24 2.52 9.10
N MET A 61 -0.18 1.76 9.37
CA MET A 61 -0.27 0.36 9.77
C MET A 61 -0.75 0.17 11.22
N LEU A 62 -0.68 1.21 12.05
CA LEU A 62 -1.06 1.17 13.47
C LEU A 62 -2.53 1.58 13.72
N GLY A 63 -3.21 2.14 12.71
CA GLY A 63 -4.59 2.67 12.78
C GLY A 63 -5.66 1.70 12.29
#